data_AF-A0A379WJJ9-F1
#
_entry.id   AF-A0A379WJJ9-F1
#
_cell.length_a   1.000
_cell.length_b   1.000
_cell.length_c   1.000
_cell.angle_alpha   90.00
_cell.angle_beta   90.00
_cell.angle_gamma   90.00
#
_symmetry.space_group_name_H-M   'P 1'
#
loop_
_entity.id
_entity.type
_entity.pdbx_description
1 polymer ?
#
loop_
_entity_poly.entity_id
_entity_poly.type
_entity_poly.pdbx_seq_one_letter_code
_entity_poly.pdbx_strand_id
1 'polypeptide(L)' 'MQKAGDGSTVAQTALSYDDYRYLEKLSREVGSHFHALDRNTLYTANRDISYYTVHESYVATIPLVFCEAEKWILRPSS' A
#
# COMPACT_ATOMS: atom_id res chain seq x y z
N MET A 1 5.81 0.77 -14.82
CA MET A 1 6.86 0.03 -15.56
C MET A 1 8.22 0.46 -15.00
N GLN A 2 9.03 -0.47 -14.46
CA GLN A 2 10.38 -0.19 -13.95
C GLN A 2 11.44 -0.81 -14.88
N LYS A 3 12.59 -0.15 -15.03
CA LYS A 3 13.72 -0.66 -15.83
C LYS A 3 14.55 -1.62 -14.98
N ALA A 4 14.79 -2.84 -15.48
CA ALA A 4 15.51 -3.89 -14.77
C ALA A 4 17.04 -3.69 -14.65
N GLY A 5 17.58 -2.57 -15.14
CA GLY A 5 19.02 -2.29 -15.16
C GLY A 5 19.54 -1.41 -14.01
N ASP A 6 18.72 -0.48 -13.50
CA ASP A 6 19.12 0.51 -12.50
C ASP A 6 18.02 0.85 -11.47
N GLY A 7 16.83 0.23 -11.57
CA GLY A 7 15.69 0.51 -10.69
C GLY A 7 15.02 1.88 -10.93
N SER A 8 15.44 2.62 -11.96
CA SER A 8 14.88 3.93 -12.29
C SER A 8 13.41 3.80 -12.77
N THR A 9 12.58 4.79 -12.40
CA THR A 9 11.18 4.80 -12.86
C THR A 9 11.17 5.10 -14.34
N VAL A 10 10.60 4.20 -15.14
CA VAL A 10 10.34 4.48 -16.56
C VAL A 10 8.97 5.13 -16.73
N ALA A 11 7.98 4.65 -15.96
CA ALA A 11 6.66 5.25 -15.86
C ALA A 11 5.98 4.83 -14.55
N GLN A 12 5.41 5.80 -13.83
CA GLN A 12 4.61 5.61 -12.63
C GLN A 12 3.25 6.27 -12.84
N THR A 13 2.20 5.45 -12.87
CA THR A 13 0.82 5.92 -12.74
C THR A 13 0.38 5.51 -11.35
N ALA A 14 0.40 6.46 -10.43
CA ALA A 14 -0.06 6.24 -9.07
C ALA A 14 -1.58 6.45 -8.99
N LEU A 15 -2.23 5.72 -8.09
CA LEU A 15 -3.60 6.04 -7.67
C LEU A 15 -3.58 7.39 -6.94
N SER A 16 -4.66 8.17 -7.11
CA SER A 16 -4.84 9.36 -6.29
C SER A 16 -5.16 8.98 -4.84
N TYR A 17 -5.05 9.94 -3.94
CA TYR A 17 -5.44 9.72 -2.54
C TYR A 17 -6.93 9.41 -2.41
N ASP A 18 -7.78 10.04 -3.23
CA ASP A 18 -9.22 9.79 -3.23
C ASP A 18 -9.53 8.36 -3.70
N ASP A 19 -8.77 7.85 -4.68
CA ASP A 19 -8.88 6.46 -5.12
C ASP A 19 -8.50 5.49 -3.99
N TYR A 20 -7.42 5.78 -3.25
CA TYR A 20 -7.05 4.99 -2.07
C TYR A 20 -8.19 4.94 -1.04
N ARG A 21 -8.78 6.10 -0.71
CA ARG A 21 -9.88 6.18 0.25
C ARG A 21 -11.13 5.45 -0.23
N TYR A 22 -11.44 5.53 -1.51
CA TYR A 22 -12.54 4.80 -2.10
C TYR A 22 -12.34 3.28 -2.01
N LEU A 23 -11.17 2.79 -2.42
CA LEU A 23 -10.85 1.35 -2.43
C LEU A 23 -10.75 0.77 -1.02
N GLU A 24 -10.15 1.51 -0.08
CA GLU A 24 -10.05 1.06 1.31
C GLU A 24 -11.42 1.07 2.01
N LYS A 25 -12.32 1.99 1.67
CA LYS A 25 -13.71 1.92 2.13
C LYS A 25 -14.44 0.72 1.51
N LEU A 26 -14.29 0.51 0.20
CA LEU A 26 -14.90 -0.61 -0.51
C LEU A 26 -14.45 -1.95 0.05
N SER A 27 -13.16 -2.11 0.37
CA SER A 27 -12.64 -3.36 0.96
C SER A 27 -13.31 -3.69 2.29
N ARG A 28 -13.57 -2.68 3.13
CA ARG A 28 -14.36 -2.85 4.36
C ARG A 28 -15.81 -3.24 4.08
N GLU A 29 -16.44 -2.62 3.08
CA GLU A 29 -17.84 -2.93 2.70
C GLU A 29 -17.99 -4.37 2.21
N VAL A 30 -17.01 -4.90 1.47
CA VAL A 30 -17.03 -6.28 0.96
C VAL A 30 -16.40 -7.31 1.92
N GLY A 31 -15.87 -6.87 3.07
CA GLY A 31 -15.26 -7.73 4.08
C GLY A 31 -13.89 -8.31 3.70
N SER A 32 -13.14 -7.63 2.82
CA SER A 32 -11.79 -8.03 2.41
C SER A 32 -10.72 -7.25 3.16
N HIS A 33 -9.62 -7.92 3.52
CA HIS A 33 -8.39 -7.22 3.91
C HIS A 33 -7.82 -6.45 2.72
N PHE A 34 -7.12 -5.36 3.02
CA PHE A 34 -6.58 -4.44 2.04
C PHE A 34 -5.24 -3.86 2.51
N HIS A 35 -4.31 -3.72 1.57
CA HIS A 35 -3.08 -2.99 1.74
C HIS A 35 -2.84 -2.09 0.52
N ALA A 36 -2.07 -1.02 0.73
CA ALA A 36 -1.56 -0.17 -0.33
C ALA A 36 -0.04 -0.28 -0.37
N LEU A 37 0.54 -0.20 -1.56
CA LEU A 37 1.97 -0.26 -1.76
C LEU A 37 2.43 1.05 -2.39
N ASP A 38 3.43 1.69 -1.81
CA ASP A 38 4.23 2.69 -2.52
C ASP A 38 5.49 2.03 -3.09
N ARG A 39 6.48 2.83 -3.51
CA ARG A 39 7.70 2.26 -4.11
C ARG A 39 8.55 1.46 -3.11
N ASN A 40 8.42 1.72 -1.83
CA ASN A 40 9.36 1.29 -0.79
C ASN A 40 8.68 0.70 0.44
N THR A 41 7.37 0.77 0.57
CA THR A 41 6.64 0.44 1.79
C THR A 41 5.26 -0.13 1.47
N LEU A 42 4.89 -1.16 2.22
CA LEU A 42 3.58 -1.77 2.25
C LEU A 42 2.80 -1.22 3.45
N TYR A 43 1.56 -0.82 3.23
CA TYR A 43 0.73 -0.19 4.25
C TYR A 43 -0.59 -0.89 4.39
N THR A 44 -1.04 -1.08 5.63
CA THR A 44 -2.39 -1.58 5.88
C THR A 44 -3.08 -0.80 6.98
N ALA A 45 -4.39 -0.58 6.80
CA ALA A 45 -5.27 -0.03 7.83
C ALA A 45 -5.97 -1.13 8.65
N ASN A 46 -5.78 -2.41 8.30
CA ASN A 46 -6.36 -3.51 9.05
C ASN A 46 -5.57 -3.73 10.35
N ARG A 47 -6.27 -3.62 11.49
CA ARG A 47 -5.69 -3.90 12.81
C ARG A 47 -5.38 -5.39 13.01
N ASP A 48 -6.24 -6.24 12.46
CA ASP A 48 -5.95 -7.65 12.27
C ASP A 48 -5.28 -7.81 10.91
N ILE A 49 -3.98 -8.09 10.90
CA ILE A 49 -3.18 -8.09 9.68
C ILE A 49 -3.33 -9.44 8.99
N SER A 50 -3.80 -9.42 7.75
CA SER A 50 -3.94 -10.63 6.93
C SER A 50 -2.62 -11.36 6.78
N TYR A 51 -2.67 -12.70 6.84
CA TYR A 51 -1.56 -13.57 6.50
C TYR A 51 -0.91 -13.19 5.16
N TYR A 52 -1.71 -12.82 4.16
CA TYR A 52 -1.21 -12.46 2.83
C TYR A 52 -0.45 -11.13 2.82
N THR A 53 -0.81 -10.18 3.68
CA THR A 53 -0.06 -8.92 3.84
C THR A 53 1.31 -9.19 4.47
N VAL A 54 1.37 -10.09 5.46
CA VAL A 54 2.65 -10.51 6.06
C VAL A 54 3.50 -11.27 5.03
N HIS A 55 2.88 -12.18 4.28
CA HIS A 55 3.54 -12.96 3.25
C HIS A 55 4.13 -12.06 2.16
N GLU A 56 3.40 -11.06 1.69
CA GLU A 56 3.91 -10.11 0.70
C GLU A 56 5.10 -9.30 1.22
N SER A 57 5.01 -8.75 2.44
CA SER A 57 6.13 -8.04 3.07
C SER A 57 7.39 -8.91 3.14
N TYR A 58 7.22 -10.19 3.52
CA TYR A 58 8.34 -11.13 3.64
C TYR A 58 8.93 -11.51 2.27
N VAL A 59 8.09 -11.89 1.30
CA VAL A 59 8.54 -12.37 -0.01
C VAL A 59 9.09 -11.24 -0.88
N ALA A 60 8.44 -10.07 -0.87
CA ALA A 60 8.88 -8.90 -1.61
C ALA A 60 10.00 -8.13 -0.89
N THR A 61 10.30 -8.46 0.36
CA THR A 61 11.27 -7.77 1.22
C THR A 61 10.98 -6.27 1.36
N ILE A 62 9.68 -5.92 1.47
CA ILE A 62 9.20 -4.54 1.59
C ILE A 62 8.74 -4.31 3.04
N PRO A 63 9.20 -3.22 3.71
CA PRO A 63 8.72 -2.82 5.03
C PRO A 63 7.19 -2.74 5.13
N LEU A 64 6.62 -3.32 6.19
CA LEU A 64 5.20 -3.24 6.50
C LEU A 64 4.93 -2.18 7.56
N VAL A 65 4.02 -1.26 7.27
CA VAL A 65 3.57 -0.19 8.16
C VAL A 65 2.07 -0.30 8.40
N PHE A 66 1.69 -0.32 9.68
CA PHE A 66 0.31 -0.10 10.06
C PHE A 66 0.00 1.40 10.07
N CYS A 67 -1.05 1.83 9.37
CA CYS A 67 -1.52 3.21 9.34
C CYS A 67 -3.04 3.24 9.17
N GLU A 68 -3.74 3.91 10.08
CA GLU A 68 -5.18 4.15 9.91
C GLU A 68 -5.42 5.01 8.67
N ALA A 69 -6.41 4.64 7.85
CA ALA A 69 -6.68 5.29 6.56
C ALA A 69 -6.90 6.82 6.65
N GLU A 70 -7.31 7.32 7.81
CA GLU A 70 -7.49 8.75 8.09
C GLU A 70 -6.18 9.50 8.33
N LYS A 71 -5.15 8.81 8.82
CA LYS A 71 -3.84 9.41 9.17
C LYS A 71 -2.87 9.45 7.99
N TRP A 72 -3.28 8.91 6.84
CA TRP A 72 -2.45 8.85 5.63
C TRP A 72 -2.03 10.24 5.12
N ILE A 73 -2.91 11.24 5.19
CA ILE A 73 -2.65 12.63 4.74
C ILE A 73 -1.49 13.29 5.52
N LEU A 74 -1.19 12.80 6.72
CA LEU A 74 -0.18 13.41 7.60
C LEU A 74 1.23 12.90 7.32
N ARG A 75 1.41 11.94 6.40
CA ARG A 75 2.75 11.48 6.01
C ARG A 75 3.23 12.25 4.78
N PRO A 76 4.33 13.02 4.88
CA PRO A 76 4.93 13.61 3.70
C PRO A 76 5.30 12.50 2.72
N SER A 77 4.82 12.62 1.48
CA SER A 77 5.28 11.80 0.37
C SER A 77 6.80 11.91 0.28
N SER A 78 7.49 10.79 0.50
CA SER A 78 8.95 10.68 0.42
C SER A 78 9.45 10.79 -1.01
#